data_AF-A0A2V9VU81-F1
#
_entry.id   AF-A0A2V9VU81-F1
#
_cell.length_a   1.000
_cell.length_b   1.000
_cell.length_c   1.000
_cell.angle_alpha   90.00
_cell.angle_beta   90.00
_cell.angle_gamma   90.00
#
_symmetry.space_group_name_H-M   'P 1'
#
loop_
_entity.id
_entity.type
_entity.pdbx_description
1 polymer ?
#
loop_
_entity_poly.entity_id
_entity_poly.type
_entity_poly.pdbx_seq_one_letter_code
_entity_poly.pdbx_strand_id
1 'polypeptide(L)' 'MFEGLFQPMHLLVIFFIALLVFGPKKLPELGKGLGEGIRSLKEGMKDHSAEASKTPSTPNTSNPDVKS' A
#
# COMPACT_ATOMS: atom_id res chain seq x y z
N MET A 1 15.89 -5.47 -28.74
CA MET A 1 15.49 -4.08 -29.10
C MET A 1 14.86 -3.30 -27.94
N PHE A 2 14.19 -3.95 -26.96
CA PHE A 2 13.59 -3.26 -25.80
C PHE A 2 14.42 -3.23 -24.51
N GLU A 3 15.52 -4.00 -24.43
CA GLU A 3 16.36 -4.08 -23.22
C GLU A 3 17.07 -2.77 -22.86
N GLY A 4 17.26 -1.85 -23.83
CA GLY A 4 17.82 -0.52 -23.57
C GLY A 4 16.86 0.42 -22.81
N LEU A 5 15.54 0.23 -22.96
CA LEU A 5 14.53 1.13 -22.38
C LEU A 5 14.41 0.97 -20.86
N PHE A 6 14.61 -0.26 -20.37
CA PHE A 6 14.58 -0.57 -18.93
C PHE A 6 15.92 -0.29 -18.23
N GLN A 7 16.92 0.27 -18.94
CA GLN A 7 18.11 0.72 -18.26
C GLN A 7 17.77 1.82 -17.24
N PRO A 8 18.24 1.71 -15.98
CA PRO A 8 17.97 2.69 -14.94
C PRO A 8 18.29 4.13 -15.36
N MET A 9 19.30 4.29 -16.22
CA MET A 9 19.71 5.57 -16.77
C MET A 9 18.63 6.22 -17.65
N HIS A 10 17.93 5.45 -18.49
CA HIS A 10 16.85 5.98 -19.34
C HIS A 10 15.63 6.38 -18.50
N LEU A 11 15.26 5.55 -17.53
CA LEU A 11 14.18 5.90 -16.58
C LEU A 11 14.49 7.19 -15.81
N LEU A 12 15.74 7.38 -15.38
CA LEU A 12 16.15 8.59 -14.68
C LEU A 12 16.06 9.84 -15.56
N VAL A 13 16.44 9.76 -16.84
CA VAL A 13 16.29 10.86 -17.81
C VAL A 13 14.82 11.21 -18.04
N ILE A 14 13.96 10.21 -18.26
CA ILE A 14 12.52 10.43 -18.45
C ILE A 14 11.90 11.02 -17.19
N PHE A 15 12.28 10.52 -16.02
CA PHE A 15 11.85 11.06 -14.74
C PHE A 15 12.26 12.51 -14.56
N PHE A 16 13.48 12.88 -14.96
CA PHE A 16 13.96 14.26 -14.90
C PHE A 16 13.16 15.21 -15.81
N ILE A 17 12.82 14.76 -17.02
CA ILE A 17 11.96 15.52 -17.95
C ILE A 17 10.54 15.63 -17.39
N ALA A 18 9.98 14.54 -16.86
CA ALA A 18 8.68 14.55 -16.21
C ALA A 18 8.65 15.50 -15.00
N LEU A 19 9.71 15.53 -14.20
CA LEU A 19 9.91 16.48 -13.10
C LEU A 19 9.98 17.93 -13.57
N LEU A 20 10.55 18.22 -14.74
CA LEU A 20 10.56 19.57 -15.31
C LEU A 20 9.17 20.02 -15.76
N VAL A 21 8.38 19.11 -16.34
CA VAL A 21 7.02 19.39 -16.83
C VAL A 21 6.01 19.48 -15.68
N PHE A 22 5.99 18.48 -14.79
CA PHE A 22 5.05 18.40 -13.68
C PHE A 22 5.54 19.15 -12.43
N GLY A 23 6.85 19.35 -12.29
CA GLY A 23 7.47 19.95 -11.11
C GLY A 23 7.73 18.91 -9.99
N PRO A 24 8.87 18.97 -9.28
CA PRO A 24 9.17 18.06 -8.17
C PRO A 24 8.22 18.20 -6.99
N LYS A 25 7.50 19.32 -6.89
CA LYS A 25 6.48 19.56 -5.86
C LYS A 25 5.18 18.79 -6.12
N LYS A 26 4.87 18.42 -7.36
CA LYS A 26 3.61 17.74 -7.71
C LYS A 26 3.67 16.22 -7.54
N LEU A 27 4.85 15.61 -7.67
CA LEU A 27 5.02 14.19 -7.36
C LEU A 27 4.62 13.77 -5.93
N PRO A 28 5.06 14.45 -4.84
CA PRO A 28 4.66 14.06 -3.49
C PRO A 28 3.17 14.35 -3.23
N GLU A 29 2.60 15.36 -3.88
CA GLU A 29 1.18 15.69 -3.78
C GLU A 29 0.31 14.60 -4.43
N LEU A 30 0.66 14.17 -5.64
CA LEU A 30 0.02 13.04 -6.33
C LEU A 30 0.26 11.70 -5.62
N GLY A 31 1.48 11.48 -5.11
CA GLY A 31 1.85 10.27 -4.39
C GLY A 31 1.12 10.11 -3.06
N LYS A 32 0.83 11.20 -2.34
CA LYS A 32 0.00 11.17 -1.13
C LYS A 32 -1.43 10.75 -1.45
N GLY A 33 -2.07 11.37 -2.44
CA GLY A 33 -3.44 11.00 -2.84
C GLY A 33 -3.55 9.57 -3.36
N LEU A 34 -2.60 9.13 -4.20
CA LEU A 34 -2.56 7.75 -4.68
C LEU A 34 -2.27 6.76 -3.55
N GLY A 35 -1.36 7.11 -2.62
CA GLY A 35 -1.00 6.30 -1.47
C GLY A 35 -2.15 6.08 -0.51
N GLU A 36 -2.93 7.13 -0.23
CA GLU A 36 -4.17 7.03 0.55
C GLU A 36 -5.20 6.12 -0.14
N GLY A 37 -5.42 6.31 -1.46
CA GLY A 37 -6.33 5.46 -2.23
C GLY A 37 -5.93 3.99 -2.25
N ILE A 38 -4.64 3.68 -2.45
CA ILE A 38 -4.11 2.31 -2.39
C ILE A 38 -4.25 1.75 -0.97
N ARG A 39 -4.05 2.57 0.07
CA ARG A 39 -4.19 2.14 1.46
C ARG A 39 -5.63 1.77 1.81
N SER A 40 -6.60 2.60 1.43
CA SER A 40 -8.02 2.30 1.59
C SER A 40 -8.45 1.08 0.77
N LEU A 41 -7.93 0.93 -0.46
CA LEU A 41 -8.17 -0.26 -1.28
C LEU A 41 -7.61 -1.53 -0.63
N LYS A 42 -6.40 -1.44 -0.06
CA LYS A 42 -5.77 -2.56 0.64
C LYS A 42 -6.49 -2.91 1.93
N GLU A 43 -6.98 -1.94 2.69
CA GLU A 43 -7.76 -2.15 3.89
C GLU A 43 -9.10 -2.84 3.56
N GLY A 44 -9.86 -2.32 2.60
CA GLY A 44 -11.11 -2.95 2.15
C GLY A 44 -10.91 -4.36 1.58
N MET A 45 -9.84 -4.58 0.80
CA MET A 45 -9.52 -5.91 0.27
C MET A 45 -9.03 -6.90 1.35
N LYS A 46 -8.40 -6.39 2.41
CA LYS A 46 -7.98 -7.20 3.56
C LYS A 46 -9.17 -7.59 4.43
N ASP A 47 -10.19 -6.74 4.56
CA ASP A 47 -11.43 -7.09 5.25
C ASP A 47 -12.20 -8.20 4.51
N HIS A 48 -12.26 -8.14 3.16
CA HIS A 48 -12.83 -9.22 2.34
C HIS A 48 -11.99 -10.51 2.35
N SER A 49 -10.66 -10.40 2.41
CA SER A 49 -9.78 -11.58 2.50
C SER A 49 -9.75 -12.19 3.90
N ALA A 50 -10.01 -11.38 4.95
CA ALA A 50 -10.00 -11.84 6.33
C ALA A 50 -11.29 -12.58 6.72
N GLU A 51 -12.41 -12.38 6.02
CA GLU A 51 -13.57 -13.28 6.19
C GLU A 51 -13.30 -14.70 5.70
N ALA A 52 -12.38 -14.90 4.74
CA ALA A 52 -11.96 -16.23 4.31
C ALA A 52 -10.93 -16.90 5.25
N SER A 53 -10.41 -16.20 6.26
CA SER A 53 -9.32 -16.69 7.13
C SER A 53 -9.47 -16.39 8.64
N LYS A 54 -10.63 -15.94 9.11
CA LYS A 54 -10.89 -15.82 10.56
C LYS A 54 -11.66 -17.04 11.08
N THR A 55 -10.93 -18.12 11.33
CA THR A 55 -11.18 -18.91 12.54
C THR A 55 -10.97 -17.97 13.74
N PRO A 56 -11.85 -17.96 14.75
CA PRO A 56 -11.86 -16.93 15.78
C PRO A 56 -10.71 -17.15 16.76
N SER A 57 -9.63 -16.38 16.64
CA SER A 57 -8.62 -16.25 17.70
C SER A 57 -9.03 -15.13 18.65
N THR A 58 -9.92 -15.46 19.59
CA THR A 58 -10.04 -14.75 20.86
C THR A 58 -9.32 -15.56 21.93
N PRO A 59 -8.13 -15.16 22.39
CA PRO A 59 -7.61 -15.58 23.69
C PRO A 59 -7.71 -14.39 24.63
N ASN A 60 -8.90 -14.14 25.17
CA ASN A 60 -9.07 -13.30 26.36
C ASN A 60 -10.38 -13.68 27.06
N THR A 61 -10.30 -14.67 27.94
CA THR A 61 -11.07 -14.85 29.19
C THR A 61 -10.67 -16.22 29.75
N SER A 62 -9.61 -16.26 30.55
CA SER A 62 -9.39 -17.33 31.52
C SER A 62 -9.44 -16.71 32.91
N ASN A 63 -10.66 -16.48 33.41
CA ASN A 63 -10.88 -16.29 34.83
C ASN A 63 -12.16 -17.02 35.24
N PRO A 64 -12.07 -18.26 35.75
CA PRO A 64 -13.17 -18.87 36.48
C PRO A 64 -13.00 -18.56 37.98
N ASP A 65 -13.37 -17.34 38.38
CA ASP A 65 -13.84 -17.08 39.73
C ASP A 65 -15.33 -17.46 39.81
N VAL A 66 -15.62 -18.75 39.96
CA VAL A 66 -16.92 -19.21 40.46
C VAL A 66 -16.69 -20.35 41.46
N LYS A 67 -16.46 -19.92 42.71
CA LYS A 67 -16.95 -20.50 43.96
C LYS A 67 -17.80 -21.78 43.80
N SER A 68 -17.31 -22.90 44.35
CA SER A 68 -18.10 -23.98 44.96
C SER A 68 -17.26 -24.65 46.03
#